data_AF-A0A3D5V7Q6-F1
#
_entry.id   AF-A0A3D5V7Q6-F1
#
_cell.length_a   1.000
_cell.length_b   1.000
_cell.length_c   1.000
_cell.angle_alpha   90.00
_cell.angle_beta   90.00
_cell.angle_gamma   90.00
#
_symmetry.space_group_name_H-M   'P 1'
#
loop_
_entity.id
_entity.type
_entity.pdbx_description
1 polymer ?
#
loop_
_entity_poly.entity_id
_entity_poly.type
_entity_poly.pdbx_seq_one_letter_code
_entity_poly.pdbx_strand_id
1 'polypeptide(L)'
;MELGKLVSANQDYPKSAQQQRKQLWKLQLPASIPGVNSIKINMLAPTYQLTGGQIKIIVKNAYTEATNRYGKLQKLTQADLIKYCELETNSKFKNKTKIVGFGK
;
A
#
# COMPACT_ATOMS: atom_id res chain seq x y z
N MET A 1 -44.85 -12.67 -24.15
CA MET A 1 -43.68 -13.57 -24.16
C MET A 1 -42.67 -12.96 -25.11
N GLU A 2 -41.72 -12.16 -24.60
CA GLU A 2 -40.50 -11.82 -25.33
C GLU A 2 -39.35 -11.84 -24.32
N LEU A 3 -38.42 -12.76 -24.58
CA LEU A 3 -37.16 -12.96 -23.89
C LEU A 3 -36.16 -11.93 -24.38
N GLY A 4 -35.31 -11.43 -23.46
CA GLY A 4 -33.95 -11.04 -23.82
C GLY A 4 -33.61 -9.57 -23.67
N LYS A 5 -33.04 -9.23 -22.51
CA LYS A 5 -31.66 -8.70 -22.40
C LYS A 5 -31.30 -8.55 -20.93
N LEU A 6 -30.69 -9.61 -20.39
CA LEU A 6 -29.75 -9.50 -19.28
C LEU A 6 -28.58 -8.65 -19.76
N VAL A 7 -28.64 -7.34 -19.53
CA VAL A 7 -27.42 -6.52 -19.55
C VAL A 7 -26.81 -6.60 -18.16
N SER A 8 -26.07 -7.67 -17.90
CA SER A 8 -25.03 -7.62 -16.87
C SER A 8 -23.95 -6.69 -17.42
N ALA A 9 -24.16 -5.38 -17.23
CA ALA A 9 -23.16 -4.38 -17.50
C ALA A 9 -21.96 -4.70 -16.60
N ASN A 10 -20.96 -5.38 -17.16
CA ASN A 10 -19.61 -5.39 -16.64
C ASN A 10 -19.13 -3.94 -16.72
N GLN A 11 -19.42 -3.19 -15.66
CA GLN A 11 -19.12 -1.77 -15.58
C GLN A 11 -17.61 -1.63 -15.43
N ASP A 12 -16.90 -1.62 -16.56
CA ASP A 12 -15.52 -1.17 -16.68
C ASP A 12 -15.50 0.35 -16.50
N TYR A 13 -15.85 0.80 -15.28
CA TYR A 13 -15.65 2.17 -14.87
C TYR A 13 -14.18 2.32 -14.47
N PRO A 14 -13.50 3.44 -14.79
CA PRO A 14 -12.18 3.69 -14.25
C PRO A 14 -12.23 3.56 -12.74
N LYS A 15 -11.53 2.55 -12.20
CA LYS A 15 -11.42 2.35 -10.75
C LYS A 15 -10.93 3.65 -10.14
N SER A 16 -11.64 4.15 -9.14
CA SER A 16 -11.20 5.34 -8.41
C SER A 16 -9.75 5.17 -7.94
N ALA A 17 -9.00 6.27 -7.87
CA ALA A 17 -7.60 6.25 -7.42
C ALA A 17 -7.43 5.54 -6.07
N GLN A 18 -8.43 5.63 -5.19
CA GLN A 18 -8.46 4.91 -3.92
C GLN A 18 -8.58 3.39 -4.10
N GLN A 19 -9.45 2.90 -4.99
CA GLN A 19 -9.57 1.48 -5.30
C GLN A 19 -8.28 0.93 -5.91
N GLN A 20 -7.64 1.68 -6.81
CA GLN A 20 -6.33 1.31 -7.36
C GLN A 20 -5.26 1.17 -6.27
N ARG A 21 -5.19 2.13 -5.33
CA ARG A 21 -4.27 2.02 -4.18
C ARG A 21 -4.56 0.80 -3.31
N LYS A 22 -5.83 0.48 -3.04
CA LYS A 22 -6.20 -0.75 -2.31
C LYS A 22 -5.68 -1.99 -3.03
N GLN A 23 -5.75 -2.03 -4.36
CA GLN A 23 -5.21 -3.15 -5.14
C GLN A 23 -3.69 -3.22 -5.06
N LEU A 24 -2.99 -2.08 -5.13
CA LEU A 24 -1.53 -2.03 -4.97
C LEU A 24 -1.10 -2.55 -3.60
N TRP A 25 -1.78 -2.14 -2.52
CA TRP A 25 -1.56 -2.66 -1.18
C TRP A 25 -1.77 -4.18 -1.10
N LYS A 26 -2.87 -4.69 -1.67
CA LYS A 26 -3.13 -6.14 -1.70
C LYS A 26 -2.06 -6.91 -2.47
N LEU A 27 -1.58 -6.37 -3.59
CA LEU A 27 -0.52 -6.99 -4.39
C LEU A 27 0.80 -7.09 -3.63
N GLN A 28 1.13 -6.09 -2.81
CA GLN A 28 2.36 -6.08 -2.01
C GLN A 28 2.23 -6.85 -0.69
N LEU A 29 1.02 -7.21 -0.27
CA LEU A 29 0.72 -7.90 0.98
C LEU A 29 0.13 -9.30 0.72
N PRO A 30 0.91 -10.25 0.14
CA PRO A 30 0.44 -11.61 -0.08
C PRO A 30 0.14 -12.33 1.23
N ALA A 31 -0.80 -13.29 1.16
CA ALA A 31 -1.24 -14.10 2.31
C ALA A 31 -0.10 -14.89 2.99
N SER A 32 1.01 -15.12 2.29
CA SER A 32 2.20 -15.79 2.81
C SER A 32 2.97 -14.97 3.86
N ILE A 33 2.70 -13.66 3.99
CA ILE A 33 3.36 -12.82 5.00
C ILE A 33 2.74 -13.05 6.39
N PRO A 34 3.53 -13.42 7.40
CA PRO A 34 3.02 -13.60 8.76
C PRO A 34 2.42 -12.30 9.28
N GLY A 35 1.19 -12.35 9.80
CA GLY A 35 0.48 -11.18 10.36
C GLY A 35 -0.33 -10.35 9.35
N VAL A 36 -0.23 -10.63 8.05
CA VAL A 36 -0.91 -9.86 6.99
C VAL A 36 -2.43 -9.80 7.14
N ASN A 37 -3.05 -10.86 7.66
CA ASN A 37 -4.50 -10.94 7.88
C ASN A 37 -5.01 -9.91 8.91
N SER A 38 -4.12 -9.38 9.76
CA SER A 38 -4.46 -8.35 10.74
C SER A 38 -4.35 -6.92 10.18
N ILE A 39 -3.83 -6.75 8.96
CA ILE A 39 -3.62 -5.44 8.33
C ILE A 39 -4.92 -4.86 7.79
N LYS A 40 -5.21 -3.61 8.16
CA LYS A 40 -6.41 -2.87 7.74
C LYS A 40 -6.10 -1.99 6.52
N ILE A 41 -6.00 -2.59 5.33
CA ILE A 41 -5.74 -1.89 4.06
C ILE A 41 -6.78 -0.78 3.79
N ASN A 42 -8.04 -1.00 4.19
CA ASN A 42 -9.11 -0.02 4.03
C ASN A 42 -8.86 1.29 4.80
N MET A 43 -8.02 1.26 5.83
CA MET A 43 -7.55 2.46 6.53
C MET A 43 -6.32 3.05 5.84
N LEU A 44 -5.33 2.23 5.49
CA LEU A 44 -4.07 2.72 4.90
C LEU A 44 -4.26 3.41 3.54
N ALA A 45 -5.08 2.86 2.65
CA ALA A 45 -5.24 3.34 1.29
C ALA A 45 -5.83 4.77 1.16
N PRO A 46 -6.88 5.17 1.92
CA PRO A 46 -7.32 6.56 1.96
C PRO A 46 -6.40 7.48 2.75
N THR A 47 -5.81 7.00 3.87
CA THR A 47 -4.96 7.83 4.73
C THR A 47 -3.68 8.26 4.03
N TYR A 48 -3.04 7.35 3.29
CA TYR A 48 -1.75 7.60 2.66
C TYR A 48 -1.85 7.61 1.13
N GLN A 49 -1.60 8.78 0.53
CA GLN A 49 -1.57 8.96 -0.93
C GLN A 49 -0.22 8.50 -1.53
N LEU A 50 0.03 7.19 -1.44
CA LEU A 50 1.29 6.57 -1.88
C LEU A 50 1.19 6.03 -3.31
N THR A 51 2.29 6.08 -4.04
CA THR A 51 2.44 5.38 -5.33
C THR A 51 2.74 3.89 -5.10
N GLY A 52 2.59 3.06 -6.15
CA GLY A 52 2.92 1.63 -6.06
C GLY A 52 4.38 1.36 -5.65
N GLY A 53 5.31 2.16 -6.15
CA GLY A 53 6.73 2.08 -5.75
C GLY A 53 6.96 2.39 -4.28
N GLN A 54 6.27 3.39 -3.74
CA GLN A 54 6.35 3.74 -2.31
C GLN A 54 5.76 2.66 -1.42
N ILE A 55 4.60 2.12 -1.79
CA ILE A 55 3.97 0.99 -1.08
C ILE A 55 4.93 -0.20 -1.03
N LYS A 56 5.59 -0.53 -2.15
CA LYS A 56 6.59 -1.62 -2.21
C LYS A 56 7.75 -1.39 -1.24
N ILE A 57 8.31 -0.18 -1.18
CA ILE A 57 9.42 0.18 -0.28
C ILE A 57 8.96 0.06 1.18
N ILE A 58 7.79 0.61 1.52
CA ILE A 58 7.21 0.58 2.86
C ILE A 58 7.01 -0.86 3.33
N VAL A 59 6.36 -1.69 2.51
CA VAL A 59 6.12 -3.10 2.85
C VAL A 59 7.42 -3.86 3.02
N LYS A 60 8.41 -3.65 2.13
CA LYS A 60 9.72 -4.30 2.25
C LYS A 60 10.40 -3.96 3.57
N ASN A 61 10.47 -2.67 3.92
CA ASN A 61 11.15 -2.23 5.14
C ASN A 61 10.42 -2.71 6.39
N ALA A 62 9.09 -2.62 6.41
CA ALA A 62 8.25 -3.11 7.50
C ALA A 62 8.38 -4.63 7.69
N TYR A 63 8.40 -5.38 6.59
CA TYR A 63 8.62 -6.82 6.62
C TYR A 63 10.01 -7.18 7.14
N THR A 64 11.07 -6.52 6.66
CA THR A 64 12.43 -6.74 7.15
C THR A 64 12.54 -6.50 8.65
N GLU A 65 11.98 -5.39 9.16
CA GLU A 65 11.95 -5.11 10.60
C GLU A 65 11.16 -6.16 11.38
N ALA A 66 10.03 -6.63 10.84
CA ALA A 66 9.25 -7.70 11.46
C ALA A 66 10.02 -9.03 11.49
N THR A 67 10.74 -9.39 10.41
CA THR A 67 11.55 -10.61 10.36
C THR A 67 12.74 -10.59 11.31
N ASN A 68 13.25 -9.40 11.64
CA ASN A 68 14.36 -9.23 12.59
C ASN A 68 13.92 -9.42 14.06
N ARG A 69 12.63 -9.63 14.33
CA ARG A 69 12.11 -9.93 15.67
C ARG A 69 12.23 -11.42 15.97
N TYR A 70 12.22 -11.74 17.26
CA TYR A 70 12.33 -13.12 17.75
C TYR A 70 10.96 -13.74 18.08
N GLY A 71 10.81 -15.03 17.76
CA GLY A 71 9.67 -15.86 18.16
C GLY A 71 8.32 -15.37 17.61
N LYS A 72 7.29 -15.34 18.47
CA LYS A 72 5.90 -14.98 18.11
C LYS A 72 5.73 -13.52 17.63
N LEU A 73 6.76 -12.70 17.78
CA LEU A 73 6.77 -11.31 17.33
C LEU A 73 7.22 -11.16 15.87
N GLN A 74 7.70 -12.24 15.23
CA GLN A 74 8.13 -12.26 13.83
C GLN A 74 6.95 -12.22 12.85
N LYS A 75 6.14 -11.17 12.95
CA LYS A 75 4.95 -10.94 12.14
C LYS A 75 4.84 -9.46 11.79
N LEU A 76 4.41 -9.20 10.56
CA LEU A 76 4.09 -7.86 10.08
C LEU A 76 2.83 -7.37 10.80
N THR A 77 2.89 -6.16 11.35
CA THR A 77 1.77 -5.53 12.05
C THR A 77 1.34 -4.24 11.37
N GLN A 78 0.14 -3.77 11.73
CA GLN A 78 -0.38 -2.49 11.26
C GLN A 78 0.55 -1.33 11.66
N ALA A 79 1.15 -1.41 12.86
CA ALA A 79 2.05 -0.40 13.38
C ALA A 79 3.33 -0.26 12.53
N ASP A 80 3.84 -1.38 12.01
CA ASP A 80 5.02 -1.39 11.13
C ASP A 80 4.75 -0.60 9.85
N LEU A 81 3.62 -0.88 9.21
CA LEU A 81 3.23 -0.17 8.00
C LEU A 81 2.98 1.32 8.25
N ILE A 82 2.30 1.66 9.36
CA ILE A 82 2.09 3.07 9.75
C ILE A 82 3.43 3.78 9.96
N LYS A 83 4.35 3.20 10.72
CA LYS A 83 5.68 3.75 10.96
C LYS A 83 6.39 4.08 9.66
N TYR A 84 6.44 3.16 8.70
CA TYR A 84 7.12 3.40 7.43
C TYR A 84 6.34 4.30 6.47
N CYS A 85 5.01 4.33 6.54
CA CYS A 85 4.21 5.35 5.85
C CYS A 85 4.55 6.77 6.35
N GLU A 86 4.63 6.95 7.67
CA GLU A 86 5.02 8.21 8.30
C GLU A 86 6.45 8.60 7.90
N LEU A 87 7.40 7.66 7.90
CA LEU A 87 8.77 7.94 7.47
C LEU A 87 8.84 8.37 6.00
N GLU A 88 8.13 7.70 5.10
CA GLU A 88 8.13 8.06 3.67
C GLU A 88 7.42 9.39 3.40
N THR A 89 6.33 9.68 4.10
CA THR A 89 5.58 10.93 3.92
C THR A 89 6.30 12.12 4.55
N ASN A 90 6.92 11.95 5.72
CA ASN A 90 7.73 13.00 6.37
C ASN A 90 9.07 13.22 5.64
N SER A 91 9.68 12.17 5.05
CA SER A 91 10.91 12.32 4.26
C SER A 91 10.70 13.13 2.99
N LYS A 92 9.51 13.08 2.37
CA LYS A 92 9.15 13.97 1.26
C LYS A 92 9.19 15.45 1.66
N PHE A 93 8.92 15.77 2.93
CA PHE A 93 9.00 17.14 3.42
C PHE A 93 10.46 17.61 3.55
N LYS A 94 11.38 16.74 3.97
CA LYS A 94 12.82 17.07 4.07
C LYS A 94 13.52 17.15 2.71
N ASN A 95 13.07 16.43 1.69
CA ASN A 95 13.72 16.41 0.38
C ASN A 95 13.23 17.49 -0.60
N LYS A 96 12.16 18.23 -0.26
CA LYS A 96 11.66 19.33 -1.12
C LYS A 96 12.60 20.55 -1.14
N THR A 97 13.62 20.58 -0.28
CA THR A 97 14.67 21.63 -0.24
C THR A 97 15.92 21.33 -1.07
N LYS A 98 16.04 20.16 -1.71
CA LYS A 98 17.06 19.98 -2.75
C LYS A 98 16.45 20.23 -4.12
N ILE A 99 16.44 21.51 -4.50
CA ILE A 99 16.63 21.94 -5.89
C ILE A 99 17.85 21.20 -6.44
N VAL A 100 17.62 20.05 -7.08
CA VAL A 100 18.66 19.37 -7.85
C VAL A 100 18.79 20.11 -9.17
N GLY A 101 19.66 21.11 -9.19
CA GLY A 101 20.18 21.63 -10.44
C GLY A 101 20.99 20.52 -11.09
N PHE A 102 20.48 19.96 -12.19
CA PHE A 102 21.33 19.24 -13.14
C PHE A 102 22.23 20.29 -13.80
N GLY A 103 23.39 20.49 -13.20
CA GLY A 103 24.43 21.38 -13.68
C GLY A 103 25.57 20.55 -14.28
N LYS A 104 25.67 20.66 -15.61
CA LYS A 104 26.71 20.17 -16.55
C LYS A 104 26.67 18.71 -16.96
#